data_AF-A0A2D5X434-F1
#
_entry.id   AF-A0A2D5X434-F1
#
_cell.length_a   1.000
_cell.length_b   1.000
_cell.length_c   1.000
_cell.angle_alpha   90.00
_cell.angle_beta   90.00
_cell.angle_gamma   90.00
#
_symmetry.space_group_name_H-M   'P 1'
#
loop_
_entity.id
_entity.type
_entity.pdbx_description
1 polymer ?
#
loop_
_entity_poly.entity_id
_entity_poly.type
_entity_poly.pdbx_seq_one_letter_code
_entity_poly.pdbx_strand_id
1 'polypeptide(L)'
;MTTANAYPTSQTIRTIGILGGGQLGMMLAEAALPLGYQCVFLEDNAVCPASLYGTVYHSEQLEDFIAAADVFTLEFENTPAQTVQKLANLAKSGKNKGMFPPPIALDVAQDRLKEKQMFNELDIATVPFRAVHSLAELQQACQDLGLPIVLKTSRGGYDGKGQYVIKEDSDIKAAWQALKDAVSGKGSLTPTPAPLIAEGFINFSREVSIIAARGQAGEVRCYELVENHHHHGILAKTRAPAVGTSHLFPKAKAAMTTLMNHLDYVGVMALELFVSKDAQGHDYLLANEIAPRVHNSGHWSIEGAITSQFENHIRAVVGLPLGDTDNIHPAIMVNVLGQYPDIKDALAIDGAHYHSYHKEEREDRKIAHITLMPNDVADLDPALAKLVAVLPNKVGLDKTTELAANTKDANSEASAISEDKTQTTSAASETAATNSSPTVKETNHKVKK
;
A
#
# COMPACT_ATOMS: atom_id res chain seq x y z
N MET A 1 8.68 30.86 -35.88
CA MET A 1 8.91 31.32 -34.50
C MET A 1 9.69 30.22 -33.81
N THR A 2 10.96 30.45 -33.50
CA THR A 2 11.85 29.48 -32.85
C THR A 2 11.46 29.33 -31.39
N THR A 3 11.20 28.09 -31.00
CA THR A 3 10.64 27.65 -29.72
C THR A 3 11.53 28.03 -28.54
N ALA A 4 11.00 28.84 -27.64
CA ALA A 4 11.64 29.18 -26.37
C ALA A 4 11.42 28.04 -25.35
N ASN A 5 12.06 26.90 -25.54
CA ASN A 5 12.34 25.95 -24.45
C ASN A 5 13.85 25.70 -24.44
N ALA A 6 14.55 26.49 -23.63
CA ALA A 6 15.98 26.32 -23.43
C ALA A 6 16.20 25.10 -22.52
N TYR A 7 16.58 23.97 -23.11
CA TYR A 7 17.07 22.81 -22.35
C TYR A 7 18.60 22.92 -22.20
N PRO A 8 19.17 22.57 -21.04
CA PRO A 8 20.61 22.39 -20.90
C PRO A 8 21.11 21.41 -21.97
N THR A 9 22.28 21.68 -22.58
CA THR A 9 22.87 20.79 -23.58
C THR A 9 23.18 19.38 -23.04
N SER A 10 23.30 19.24 -21.72
CA SER A 10 23.49 17.96 -21.03
C SER A 10 22.20 17.12 -20.88
N GLN A 11 21.03 17.73 -21.05
CA GLN A 11 19.75 17.05 -20.89
C GLN A 11 19.37 16.30 -22.18
N THR A 12 19.57 14.98 -22.17
CA THR A 12 19.30 14.11 -23.32
C THR A 12 17.86 13.57 -23.38
N ILE A 13 17.13 13.65 -22.28
CA ILE A 13 15.71 13.30 -22.18
C ILE A 13 14.93 14.62 -22.04
N ARG A 14 13.96 14.86 -22.92
CA ARG A 14 13.09 16.04 -22.90
C ARG A 14 11.64 15.67 -22.67
N THR A 15 11.21 14.53 -23.23
CA THR A 15 9.82 14.08 -23.14
C THR A 15 9.74 12.68 -22.52
N ILE A 16 8.85 12.53 -21.53
CA ILE A 16 8.53 11.27 -20.87
C ILE A 16 7.18 10.77 -21.40
N GLY A 17 7.15 9.55 -21.92
CA GLY A 17 5.91 8.88 -22.30
C GLY A 17 5.34 8.10 -21.13
N ILE A 18 4.10 8.35 -20.74
CA ILE A 18 3.44 7.69 -19.61
C ILE A 18 2.29 6.80 -20.13
N LEU A 19 2.32 5.52 -19.80
CA LEU A 19 1.22 4.59 -20.10
C LEU A 19 0.12 4.74 -19.07
N GLY A 20 -1.06 5.18 -19.52
CA GLY A 20 -2.22 5.52 -18.69
C GLY A 20 -2.35 7.04 -18.46
N GLY A 21 -3.59 7.52 -18.48
CA GLY A 21 -3.92 8.95 -18.34
C GLY A 21 -4.69 9.30 -17.07
N GLY A 22 -4.74 8.40 -16.08
CA GLY A 22 -5.38 8.58 -14.80
C GLY A 22 -4.72 9.63 -13.90
N GLN A 23 -5.12 9.63 -12.62
CA GLN A 23 -4.64 10.62 -11.65
C GLN A 23 -3.16 10.44 -11.30
N LEU A 24 -2.63 9.22 -11.43
CA LEU A 24 -1.24 8.96 -11.09
C LEU A 24 -0.32 9.49 -12.19
N GLY A 25 -0.68 9.32 -13.46
CA GLY A 25 -0.01 9.90 -14.62
C GLY A 25 -0.09 11.43 -14.61
N MET A 26 -1.24 11.98 -14.20
CA MET A 26 -1.41 13.42 -13.95
C MET A 26 -0.40 13.93 -12.90
N MET A 27 -0.35 13.33 -11.71
CA MET A 27 0.57 13.75 -10.64
C MET A 27 2.06 13.48 -10.98
N LEU A 28 2.36 12.46 -11.79
CA LEU A 28 3.70 12.26 -12.34
C LEU A 28 4.10 13.42 -13.25
N ALA A 29 3.20 13.90 -14.11
CA ALA A 29 3.46 15.03 -14.98
C ALA A 29 3.58 16.35 -14.21
N GLU A 30 2.74 16.57 -13.19
CA GLU A 30 2.88 17.70 -12.26
C GLU A 30 4.27 17.75 -11.63
N ALA A 31 4.84 16.61 -11.22
CA ALA A 31 6.18 16.52 -10.67
C ALA A 31 7.29 16.64 -11.73
N ALA A 32 7.02 16.29 -12.99
CA ALA A 32 7.98 16.35 -14.09
C ALA A 32 8.19 17.79 -14.62
N LEU A 33 7.13 18.60 -14.64
CA LEU A 33 7.15 19.95 -15.22
C LEU A 33 8.16 20.90 -14.53
N PRO A 34 8.24 21.00 -13.19
CA PRO A 34 9.23 21.84 -12.50
C PRO A 34 10.68 21.43 -12.77
N LEU A 35 10.91 20.15 -13.09
CA LEU A 35 12.22 19.61 -13.47
C LEU A 35 12.56 19.86 -14.95
N GLY A 36 11.64 20.47 -15.72
CA GLY A 36 11.84 20.79 -17.12
C GLY A 36 11.66 19.59 -18.05
N TYR A 37 10.77 18.64 -17.74
CA TYR A 37 10.40 17.56 -18.65
C TYR A 37 8.96 17.74 -19.14
N GLN A 38 8.74 17.45 -20.41
CA GLN A 38 7.40 17.35 -20.99
C GLN A 38 6.86 15.93 -20.83
N CYS A 39 5.54 15.79 -20.82
CA CYS A 39 4.88 14.48 -20.76
C CYS A 39 3.95 14.28 -21.96
N VAL A 40 3.88 13.05 -22.43
CA VAL A 40 2.85 12.56 -23.36
C VAL A 40 2.26 11.27 -22.79
N PHE A 41 1.01 10.97 -23.13
CA PHE A 41 0.27 9.86 -22.52
C PHE A 41 -0.28 8.91 -23.55
N LEU A 42 -0.36 7.62 -23.22
CA LEU A 42 -1.11 6.62 -23.98
C LEU A 42 -2.35 6.23 -23.19
N GLU A 43 -3.53 6.67 -23.65
CA GLU A 43 -4.82 6.48 -22.97
C GLU A 43 -5.97 6.52 -23.98
N ASP A 44 -6.87 5.54 -23.92
CA ASP A 44 -8.02 5.45 -24.83
C ASP A 44 -9.18 6.34 -24.40
N ASN A 45 -9.28 6.67 -23.10
CA ASN A 45 -10.23 7.65 -22.63
C ASN A 45 -9.73 9.09 -22.88
N ALA A 46 -10.32 9.75 -23.88
CA ALA A 46 -10.00 11.14 -24.22
C ALA A 46 -10.27 12.15 -23.08
N VAL A 47 -11.17 11.83 -22.13
CA VAL A 47 -11.50 12.68 -20.97
C VAL A 47 -10.77 12.18 -19.71
N CYS A 48 -9.48 11.91 -19.85
CA CYS A 48 -8.63 11.45 -18.76
C CYS A 48 -7.97 12.63 -18.01
N PRO A 49 -7.70 12.49 -16.69
CA PRO A 49 -7.04 13.54 -15.90
C PRO A 49 -5.75 14.10 -16.50
N ALA A 50 -4.91 13.22 -17.06
CA ALA A 50 -3.62 13.59 -17.62
C ALA A 50 -3.68 14.49 -18.86
N SER A 51 -4.83 14.56 -19.55
CA SER A 51 -5.02 15.42 -20.73
C SER A 51 -4.76 16.91 -20.49
N LEU A 52 -4.78 17.35 -19.23
CA LEU A 52 -4.47 18.73 -18.84
C LEU A 52 -2.95 19.01 -18.81
N TYR A 53 -2.12 17.98 -18.84
CA TYR A 53 -0.67 18.08 -18.58
C TYR A 53 0.20 17.66 -19.77
N GLY A 54 -0.40 17.27 -20.90
CA GLY A 54 0.34 16.88 -22.09
C GLY A 54 -0.54 16.25 -23.17
N THR A 55 0.09 15.94 -24.31
CA THR A 55 -0.60 15.32 -25.44
C THR A 55 -1.00 13.89 -25.11
N VAL A 56 -2.25 13.53 -25.38
CA VAL A 56 -2.78 12.17 -25.22
C VAL A 56 -2.86 11.50 -26.60
N TYR A 57 -2.29 10.30 -26.69
CA TYR A 57 -2.38 9.39 -27.81
C TYR A 57 -3.26 8.19 -27.44
N HIS A 58 -3.99 7.65 -28.40
CA HIS A 58 -4.77 6.43 -28.22
C HIS A 58 -3.92 5.18 -28.52
N SER A 59 -4.38 4.01 -28.08
CA SER A 59 -3.69 2.72 -28.30
C SER A 59 -3.38 2.45 -29.79
N GLU A 60 -4.23 2.92 -30.71
CA GLU A 60 -4.03 2.84 -32.16
C GLU A 60 -2.91 3.75 -32.68
N GLN A 61 -2.53 4.77 -31.91
CA GLN A 61 -1.47 5.74 -32.21
C GLN A 61 -0.16 5.42 -31.47
N LEU A 62 0.05 4.14 -31.10
CA LEU A 62 1.22 3.71 -30.34
C LEU A 62 2.55 4.13 -30.98
N GLU A 63 2.66 4.11 -32.31
CA GLU A 63 3.89 4.53 -33.00
C GLU A 63 4.15 6.04 -32.88
N ASP A 64 3.09 6.86 -32.94
CA ASP A 64 3.21 8.31 -32.77
C ASP A 64 3.59 8.65 -31.32
N PHE A 65 2.99 7.95 -30.35
CA PHE A 65 3.39 8.03 -28.94
C PHE A 65 4.86 7.66 -28.74
N ILE A 66 5.32 6.56 -29.36
CA ILE A 66 6.72 6.14 -29.30
C ILE A 66 7.65 7.20 -29.89
N ALA A 67 7.26 7.81 -31.00
CA ALA A 67 8.05 8.84 -31.66
C ALA A 67 8.13 10.15 -30.88
N ALA A 68 7.17 10.42 -29.99
CA ALA A 68 7.07 11.65 -29.22
C ALA A 68 7.88 11.67 -27.91
N ALA A 69 8.37 10.52 -27.44
CA ALA A 69 9.00 10.37 -26.13
C ALA A 69 10.42 9.78 -26.17
N ASP A 70 11.26 10.23 -25.23
CA ASP A 70 12.65 9.79 -25.09
C ASP A 70 12.82 8.64 -24.08
N VAL A 71 11.88 8.49 -23.15
CA VAL A 71 11.84 7.44 -22.12
C VAL A 71 10.38 7.16 -21.75
N PHE A 72 10.08 5.93 -21.33
CA PHE A 72 8.72 5.53 -20.98
C PHE A 72 8.60 5.10 -19.52
N THR A 73 7.45 5.41 -18.92
CA THR A 73 6.99 4.86 -17.64
C THR A 73 5.50 4.54 -17.70
N LEU A 74 4.92 4.04 -16.61
CA LEU A 74 3.52 3.68 -16.48
C LEU A 74 2.93 4.18 -15.17
N GLU A 75 1.62 4.37 -15.18
CA GLU A 75 0.86 4.65 -13.96
C GLU A 75 0.00 3.47 -13.48
N PHE A 76 -0.13 2.40 -14.28
CA PHE A 76 -1.02 1.28 -14.00
C PHE A 76 -0.36 -0.07 -14.28
N GLU A 77 -0.53 -1.00 -13.35
CA GLU A 77 0.10 -2.31 -13.36
C GLU A 77 -0.57 -3.26 -14.36
N ASN A 78 -1.84 -3.06 -14.73
CA ASN A 78 -2.54 -3.90 -15.72
C ASN A 78 -2.36 -3.40 -17.17
N THR A 79 -1.36 -2.56 -17.44
CA THR A 79 -0.98 -2.21 -18.80
C THR A 79 -0.64 -3.48 -19.62
N PRO A 80 -1.01 -3.56 -20.91
CA PRO A 80 -0.73 -4.73 -21.74
C PRO A 80 0.77 -5.07 -21.76
N ALA A 81 1.12 -6.29 -21.32
CA ALA A 81 2.51 -6.73 -21.20
C ALA A 81 3.27 -6.68 -22.54
N GLN A 82 2.58 -6.91 -23.67
CA GLN A 82 3.18 -6.81 -25.00
C GLN A 82 3.63 -5.39 -25.33
N THR A 83 2.84 -4.37 -24.97
CA THR A 83 3.20 -2.95 -25.16
C THR A 83 4.43 -2.60 -24.33
N VAL A 84 4.44 -2.97 -23.05
CA VAL A 84 5.58 -2.73 -22.14
C VAL A 84 6.84 -3.42 -22.65
N GLN A 85 6.73 -4.67 -23.10
CA GLN A 85 7.84 -5.44 -23.66
C GLN A 85 8.39 -4.81 -24.96
N LYS A 86 7.51 -4.30 -25.82
CA LYS A 86 7.89 -3.58 -27.04
C LYS A 86 8.70 -2.32 -26.69
N LEU A 87 8.20 -1.49 -25.78
CA LEU A 87 8.88 -0.26 -25.34
C LEU A 87 10.23 -0.57 -24.68
N ALA A 88 10.30 -1.59 -23.81
CA ALA A 88 11.55 -2.01 -23.19
C ALA A 88 12.61 -2.44 -24.24
N ASN A 89 12.19 -3.09 -25.33
CA ASN A 89 13.11 -3.49 -26.40
C ASN A 89 13.63 -2.31 -27.23
N LEU A 90 13.00 -1.14 -27.21
CA LEU A 90 13.44 0.02 -27.99
C LEU A 90 14.80 0.56 -27.51
N ALA A 91 15.14 0.39 -26.23
CA ALA A 91 16.47 0.73 -25.69
C ALA A 91 17.60 0.04 -26.46
N LYS A 92 17.38 -1.20 -26.92
CA LYS A 92 18.37 -1.97 -27.70
C LYS A 92 18.66 -1.36 -29.06
N SER A 93 17.73 -0.58 -29.61
CA SER A 93 17.88 0.11 -30.89
C SER A 93 18.53 1.49 -30.77
N GLY A 94 18.76 1.99 -29.55
CA GLY A 94 19.32 3.32 -29.29
C GLY A 94 18.40 4.49 -29.61
N LYS A 95 17.16 4.24 -30.08
CA LYS A 95 16.18 5.29 -30.44
C LYS A 95 15.63 6.05 -29.25
N ASN A 96 15.52 5.41 -28.09
CA ASN A 96 15.07 5.98 -26.82
C ASN A 96 15.75 5.26 -25.65
N LYS A 97 15.48 5.70 -24.43
CA LYS A 97 16.08 5.17 -23.20
C LYS A 97 15.35 3.93 -22.64
N GLY A 98 14.31 3.45 -23.32
CA GLY A 98 13.53 2.30 -22.89
C GLY A 98 12.40 2.63 -21.93
N MET A 99 11.98 1.60 -21.20
CA MET A 99 10.80 1.60 -20.33
C MET A 99 11.22 1.25 -18.90
N PHE A 100 10.69 2.00 -17.93
CA PHE A 100 10.84 1.72 -16.51
C PHE A 100 9.47 1.69 -15.82
N PRO A 101 9.25 0.80 -14.84
CA PRO A 101 10.12 -0.30 -14.41
C PRO A 101 10.29 -1.38 -15.50
N PRO A 102 11.23 -2.35 -15.33
CA PRO A 102 11.41 -3.42 -16.29
C PRO A 102 10.15 -4.32 -16.40
N PRO A 103 9.87 -4.93 -17.57
CA PRO A 103 8.65 -5.72 -17.80
C PRO A 103 8.39 -6.83 -16.78
N ILE A 104 9.45 -7.42 -16.21
CA ILE A 104 9.35 -8.47 -15.19
C ILE A 104 8.60 -8.00 -13.94
N ALA A 105 8.75 -6.73 -13.54
CA ALA A 105 8.07 -6.20 -12.37
C ALA A 105 6.54 -6.20 -12.56
N LEU A 106 6.06 -5.95 -13.78
CA LEU A 106 4.65 -6.04 -14.12
C LEU A 106 4.16 -7.49 -14.20
N ASP A 107 4.95 -8.38 -14.80
CA ASP A 107 4.57 -9.80 -14.90
C ASP A 107 4.35 -10.43 -13.51
N VAL A 108 5.22 -10.08 -12.55
CA VAL A 108 5.11 -10.51 -11.16
C VAL A 108 3.92 -9.86 -10.46
N ALA A 109 3.80 -8.53 -10.49
CA ALA A 109 2.74 -7.81 -9.76
C ALA A 109 1.32 -8.09 -10.29
N GLN A 110 1.17 -8.48 -11.57
CA GLN A 110 -0.12 -8.84 -12.15
C GLN A 110 -0.64 -10.21 -11.67
N ASP A 111 0.20 -11.03 -11.03
CA ASP A 111 -0.13 -12.41 -10.64
C ASP A 111 0.23 -12.71 -9.19
N ARG A 112 -0.78 -12.75 -8.32
CA ARG A 112 -0.63 -13.00 -6.87
C ARG A 112 0.17 -14.26 -6.55
N LEU A 113 0.08 -15.30 -7.39
CA LEU A 113 0.86 -16.52 -7.16
C LEU A 113 2.35 -16.29 -7.42
N LYS A 114 2.70 -15.66 -8.55
CA LYS A 114 4.10 -15.33 -8.87
C LYS A 114 4.69 -14.36 -7.85
N GLU A 115 3.90 -13.37 -7.46
CA GLU A 115 4.29 -12.38 -6.45
C GLU A 115 4.61 -13.04 -5.11
N LYS A 116 3.70 -13.86 -4.57
CA LYS A 116 3.95 -14.54 -3.29
C LYS A 116 5.04 -15.60 -3.37
N GLN A 117 5.21 -16.27 -4.51
CA GLN A 117 6.35 -17.16 -4.75
C GLN A 117 7.67 -16.39 -4.68
N MET A 118 7.77 -15.26 -5.38
CA MET A 118 8.95 -14.39 -5.32
C MET A 118 9.22 -13.89 -3.89
N PHE A 119 8.20 -13.48 -3.14
CA PHE A 119 8.39 -13.10 -1.73
C PHE A 119 9.03 -14.23 -0.93
N ASN A 120 8.50 -15.46 -1.04
CA ASN A 120 9.04 -16.61 -0.31
C ASN A 120 10.45 -16.99 -0.76
N GLU A 121 10.76 -16.90 -2.07
CA GLU A 121 12.12 -17.12 -2.61
C GLU A 121 13.14 -16.11 -2.09
N LEU A 122 12.68 -14.92 -1.70
CA LEU A 122 13.50 -13.83 -1.14
C LEU A 122 13.45 -13.77 0.39
N ASP A 123 12.93 -14.81 1.05
CA ASP A 123 12.76 -14.89 2.51
C ASP A 123 11.92 -13.73 3.09
N ILE A 124 10.97 -13.21 2.31
CA ILE A 124 10.01 -12.19 2.72
C ILE A 124 8.72 -12.91 3.14
N ALA A 125 8.40 -12.86 4.42
CA ALA A 125 7.24 -13.55 4.97
C ALA A 125 5.93 -13.03 4.35
N THR A 126 5.01 -13.93 4.01
CA THR A 126 3.68 -13.64 3.47
C THR A 126 2.60 -14.34 4.30
N VAL A 127 1.34 -14.01 4.06
CA VAL A 127 0.23 -14.85 4.52
C VAL A 127 0.36 -16.26 3.92
N PRO A 128 0.15 -17.34 4.69
CA PRO A 128 0.19 -18.69 4.15
C PRO A 128 -0.78 -18.85 2.98
N PHE A 129 -0.33 -19.45 1.89
CA PHE A 129 -1.14 -19.60 0.69
C PHE A 129 -0.94 -20.93 -0.04
N ARG A 130 -1.92 -21.29 -0.88
CA ARG A 130 -1.90 -22.44 -1.78
C ARG A 130 -2.41 -22.04 -3.16
N ALA A 131 -1.76 -22.54 -4.21
CA ALA A 131 -2.35 -22.54 -5.54
C ALA A 131 -3.53 -23.51 -5.58
N VAL A 132 -4.58 -23.15 -6.33
CA VAL A 132 -5.82 -23.94 -6.44
C VAL A 132 -6.21 -24.08 -7.91
N HIS A 133 -6.15 -25.31 -8.43
CA HIS A 133 -6.50 -25.66 -9.80
C HIS A 133 -7.74 -26.56 -9.90
N SER A 134 -8.23 -27.08 -8.78
CA SER A 134 -9.41 -27.94 -8.73
C SER A 134 -10.18 -27.78 -7.42
N LEU A 135 -11.44 -28.25 -7.39
CA LEU A 135 -12.24 -28.30 -6.17
C LEU A 135 -11.57 -29.14 -5.07
N ALA A 136 -10.90 -30.23 -5.44
CA ALA A 136 -10.18 -31.08 -4.49
C ALA A 136 -8.99 -30.35 -3.86
N GLU A 137 -8.25 -29.58 -4.65
CA GLU A 137 -7.16 -28.73 -4.14
C GLU A 137 -7.68 -27.60 -3.24
N LEU A 138 -8.86 -27.03 -3.54
CA LEU A 138 -9.49 -26.05 -2.66
C LEU A 138 -9.84 -26.66 -1.29
N GLN A 139 -10.39 -27.88 -1.29
CA GLN A 139 -10.69 -28.62 -0.06
C GLN A 139 -9.42 -28.90 0.74
N GLN A 140 -8.34 -29.31 0.07
CA GLN A 140 -7.05 -29.53 0.73
C GLN A 140 -6.48 -28.22 1.29
N ALA A 141 -6.58 -27.12 0.56
CA ALA A 141 -6.14 -25.81 1.04
C ALA A 141 -6.91 -25.36 2.30
N CYS A 142 -8.21 -25.63 2.39
CA CYS A 142 -9.01 -25.36 3.60
C CYS A 142 -8.51 -26.17 4.81
N GLN A 143 -8.10 -27.43 4.60
CA GLN A 143 -7.54 -28.28 5.65
C GLN A 143 -6.14 -27.82 6.09
N ASP A 144 -5.27 -27.49 5.13
CA ASP A 144 -3.89 -27.09 5.37
C ASP A 144 -3.79 -25.72 6.06
N LEU A 145 -4.58 -24.74 5.60
CA LEU A 145 -4.51 -23.35 6.06
C LEU A 145 -5.41 -23.06 7.26
N GLY A 146 -6.42 -23.91 7.48
CA GLY A 146 -7.48 -23.69 8.45
C GLY A 146 -8.48 -22.63 8.00
N LEU A 147 -9.73 -22.76 8.44
CA LEU A 147 -10.79 -21.78 8.16
C LEU A 147 -10.81 -20.66 9.22
N PRO A 148 -11.18 -19.42 8.85
CA PRO A 148 -11.56 -18.99 7.50
C PRO A 148 -10.36 -18.87 6.54
N ILE A 149 -10.63 -18.97 5.23
CA ILE A 149 -9.68 -18.61 4.18
C ILE A 149 -10.31 -17.64 3.18
N VAL A 150 -9.48 -16.98 2.38
CA VAL A 150 -9.93 -16.17 1.24
C VAL A 150 -9.45 -16.83 -0.05
N LEU A 151 -10.39 -17.27 -0.89
CA LEU A 151 -10.11 -17.71 -2.25
C LEU A 151 -10.10 -16.50 -3.17
N LYS A 152 -9.03 -16.29 -3.93
CA LYS A 152 -8.86 -15.15 -4.83
C LYS A 152 -8.47 -15.62 -6.23
N THR A 153 -8.86 -14.85 -7.24
CA THR A 153 -8.24 -14.93 -8.57
C THR A 153 -6.83 -14.34 -8.50
N SER A 154 -5.84 -15.02 -9.07
CA SER A 154 -4.44 -14.59 -9.03
C SER A 154 -4.19 -13.38 -9.92
N ARG A 155 -4.98 -13.20 -10.99
CA ARG A 155 -4.90 -12.05 -11.90
C ARG A 155 -6.22 -11.28 -11.96
N GLY A 156 -6.13 -9.96 -12.15
CA GLY A 156 -7.28 -9.10 -12.45
C GLY A 156 -8.24 -8.80 -11.30
N GLY A 157 -7.93 -9.23 -10.07
CA GLY A 157 -8.67 -8.85 -8.87
C GLY A 157 -8.24 -7.46 -8.36
N TYR A 158 -9.20 -6.59 -8.07
CA TYR A 158 -9.01 -5.24 -7.54
C TYR A 158 -10.18 -4.85 -6.62
N ASP A 159 -9.95 -3.98 -5.63
CA ASP A 159 -10.97 -3.44 -4.72
C ASP A 159 -11.97 -4.50 -4.19
N GLY A 160 -11.47 -5.68 -3.81
CA GLY A 160 -12.28 -6.78 -3.29
C GLY A 160 -13.10 -7.58 -4.32
N LYS A 161 -12.91 -7.37 -5.62
CA LYS A 161 -13.48 -8.21 -6.68
C LYS A 161 -12.59 -9.42 -6.99
N GLY A 162 -13.22 -10.52 -7.39
CA GLY A 162 -12.50 -11.76 -7.70
C GLY A 162 -12.05 -12.53 -6.46
N GLN A 163 -12.73 -12.35 -5.33
CA GLN A 163 -12.44 -13.06 -4.10
C GLN A 163 -13.71 -13.57 -3.40
N TYR A 164 -13.57 -14.63 -2.62
CA TYR A 164 -14.64 -15.27 -1.85
C TYR A 164 -14.08 -15.69 -0.49
N VAL A 165 -14.73 -15.29 0.60
CA VAL A 165 -14.35 -15.71 1.96
C VAL A 165 -15.06 -17.03 2.27
N ILE A 166 -14.29 -18.07 2.59
CA ILE A 166 -14.77 -19.39 2.99
C ILE A 166 -14.64 -19.45 4.50
N LYS A 167 -15.76 -19.48 5.22
CA LYS A 167 -15.80 -19.48 6.69
C LYS A 167 -16.03 -20.87 7.26
N GLU A 168 -16.74 -21.70 6.51
CA GLU A 168 -17.08 -23.08 6.88
C GLU A 168 -17.03 -24.00 5.65
N ASP A 169 -16.98 -25.31 5.87
CA ASP A 169 -16.88 -26.30 4.79
C ASP A 169 -18.03 -26.21 3.77
N SER A 170 -19.22 -25.76 4.21
CA SER A 170 -20.39 -25.51 3.36
C SER A 170 -20.10 -24.52 2.23
N ASP A 171 -19.23 -23.54 2.48
CA ASP A 171 -18.94 -22.45 1.56
C ASP A 171 -18.07 -22.89 0.38
N ILE A 172 -17.30 -23.97 0.54
CA ILE A 172 -16.25 -24.40 -0.40
C ILE A 172 -16.80 -24.59 -1.83
N LYS A 173 -17.94 -25.27 -1.96
CA LYS A 173 -18.56 -25.52 -3.27
C LYS A 173 -19.04 -24.22 -3.92
N ALA A 174 -19.63 -23.31 -3.14
CA ALA A 174 -20.10 -22.03 -3.65
C ALA A 174 -18.93 -21.15 -4.09
N ALA A 175 -17.87 -21.08 -3.28
CA ALA A 175 -16.64 -20.36 -3.60
C ALA A 175 -15.97 -20.87 -4.89
N TRP A 176 -15.88 -22.19 -5.05
CA TRP A 176 -15.36 -22.80 -6.28
C TRP A 176 -16.20 -22.43 -7.50
N GLN A 177 -17.53 -22.57 -7.44
CA GLN A 177 -18.39 -22.23 -8.57
C GLN A 177 -18.33 -20.73 -8.93
N ALA A 178 -18.14 -19.86 -7.93
CA ALA A 178 -18.03 -18.43 -8.16
C ALA A 178 -16.77 -18.03 -8.95
N LEU A 179 -15.65 -18.76 -8.80
CA LEU A 179 -14.35 -18.31 -9.31
C LEU A 179 -13.66 -19.28 -10.30
N LYS A 180 -14.10 -20.54 -10.42
CA LYS A 180 -13.40 -21.57 -11.24
C LYS A 180 -13.20 -21.21 -12.72
N ASP A 181 -14.11 -20.44 -13.30
CA ASP A 181 -14.06 -20.03 -14.71
C ASP A 181 -13.63 -18.56 -14.85
N ALA A 182 -12.99 -18.00 -13.82
CA ALA A 182 -12.57 -16.61 -13.82
C ALA A 182 -11.54 -16.35 -14.93
N VAL A 183 -11.74 -15.23 -15.62
CA VAL A 183 -10.85 -14.71 -16.65
C VAL A 183 -10.52 -13.26 -16.34
N SER A 184 -9.25 -12.90 -16.52
CA SER A 184 -8.76 -11.52 -16.52
C SER A 184 -8.78 -10.95 -17.94
N GLY A 185 -8.85 -9.62 -18.08
CA GLY A 185 -8.90 -8.94 -19.38
C GLY A 185 -10.28 -8.99 -20.05
N LYS A 186 -11.29 -8.33 -19.47
CA LYS A 186 -12.61 -8.13 -20.10
C LYS A 186 -12.59 -6.91 -21.04
N GLY A 187 -13.37 -6.96 -22.12
CA GLY A 187 -13.51 -5.86 -23.08
C GLY A 187 -12.59 -6.02 -24.30
N SER A 188 -11.81 -4.98 -24.63
CA SER A 188 -10.83 -4.96 -25.74
C SER A 188 -9.52 -5.71 -25.43
N LEU A 189 -9.39 -6.28 -24.23
CA LEU A 189 -8.22 -7.06 -23.79
C LEU A 189 -8.40 -8.54 -24.10
N THR A 190 -7.30 -9.27 -24.31
CA THR A 190 -7.32 -10.72 -24.52
C THR A 190 -7.74 -11.44 -23.24
N PRO A 191 -8.87 -12.19 -23.23
CA PRO A 191 -9.28 -12.97 -22.07
C PRO A 191 -8.20 -13.98 -21.71
N THR A 192 -7.72 -13.93 -20.47
CA THR A 192 -6.68 -14.83 -19.96
C THR A 192 -7.23 -15.56 -18.73
N PRO A 193 -7.09 -16.89 -18.62
CA PRO A 193 -7.46 -17.61 -17.40
C PRO A 193 -6.87 -16.92 -16.17
N ALA A 194 -7.66 -16.81 -15.11
CA ALA A 194 -7.21 -16.28 -13.83
C ALA A 194 -7.12 -17.46 -12.85
N PRO A 195 -5.93 -18.08 -12.68
CA PRO A 195 -5.71 -19.12 -11.69
C PRO A 195 -6.19 -18.72 -10.30
N LEU A 196 -6.49 -19.67 -9.42
CA LEU A 196 -6.94 -19.36 -8.08
C LEU A 196 -5.84 -19.54 -7.04
N ILE A 197 -5.89 -18.71 -6.01
CA ILE A 197 -5.02 -18.77 -4.83
C ILE A 197 -5.90 -18.75 -3.58
N ALA A 198 -5.67 -19.69 -2.67
CA ALA A 198 -6.26 -19.72 -1.34
C ALA A 198 -5.26 -19.10 -0.36
N GLU A 199 -5.68 -18.07 0.37
CA GLU A 199 -4.87 -17.41 1.40
C GLU A 199 -5.51 -17.64 2.78
N GLY A 200 -4.67 -18.01 3.76
CA GLY A 200 -5.09 -18.13 5.15
C GLY A 200 -5.52 -16.78 5.71
N PHE A 201 -6.56 -16.78 6.54
CA PHE A 201 -7.00 -15.56 7.20
C PHE A 201 -6.06 -15.24 8.36
N ILE A 202 -5.42 -14.07 8.33
CA ILE A 202 -4.48 -13.65 9.37
C ILE A 202 -5.09 -12.63 10.32
N ASN A 203 -4.75 -12.76 11.59
CA ASN A 203 -5.04 -11.73 12.59
C ASN A 203 -3.92 -10.69 12.57
N PHE A 204 -4.08 -9.64 11.78
CA PHE A 204 -3.20 -8.48 11.82
C PHE A 204 -3.76 -7.38 12.73
N SER A 205 -2.86 -6.60 13.30
CA SER A 205 -3.19 -5.46 14.15
C SER A 205 -3.26 -4.15 13.37
N ARG A 206 -2.46 -4.03 12.30
CA ARG A 206 -2.32 -2.81 11.49
C ARG A 206 -1.99 -3.17 10.05
N GLU A 207 -2.42 -2.33 9.12
CA GLU A 207 -1.95 -2.33 7.74
C GLU A 207 -0.97 -1.18 7.58
N VAL A 208 0.24 -1.47 7.10
CA VAL A 208 1.27 -0.46 6.84
C VAL A 208 1.78 -0.62 5.42
N SER A 209 2.41 0.42 4.87
CA SER A 209 3.15 0.29 3.63
C SER A 209 4.49 0.99 3.72
N ILE A 210 5.48 0.47 3.01
CA ILE A 210 6.73 1.17 2.74
C ILE A 210 6.77 1.55 1.26
N ILE A 211 7.11 2.80 0.98
CA ILE A 211 7.35 3.31 -0.37
C ILE A 211 8.87 3.43 -0.55
N ALA A 212 9.38 3.10 -1.72
CA ALA A 212 10.78 3.33 -2.05
C ALA A 212 10.97 3.71 -3.52
N ALA A 213 12.02 4.48 -3.79
CA ALA A 213 12.52 4.78 -5.12
C ALA A 213 13.87 4.09 -5.33
N ARG A 214 14.06 3.45 -6.48
CA ARG A 214 15.37 2.95 -6.94
C ARG A 214 15.77 3.67 -8.22
N GLY A 215 16.94 4.30 -8.19
CA GLY A 215 17.54 4.96 -9.36
C GLY A 215 18.19 3.96 -10.31
N GLN A 216 18.51 4.39 -11.53
CA GLN A 216 19.17 3.54 -12.54
C GLN A 216 20.55 3.00 -12.11
N ALA A 217 21.22 3.69 -11.17
CA ALA A 217 22.49 3.24 -10.59
C ALA A 217 22.34 2.26 -9.41
N GLY A 218 21.11 1.87 -9.08
CA GLY A 218 20.81 0.93 -7.99
C GLY A 218 20.73 1.54 -6.59
N GLU A 219 20.90 2.86 -6.46
CA GLU A 219 20.59 3.58 -5.22
C GLU A 219 19.12 3.39 -4.85
N VAL A 220 18.84 2.99 -3.60
CA VAL A 220 17.49 2.86 -3.05
C VAL A 220 17.28 3.88 -1.92
N ARG A 221 16.21 4.66 -2.02
CA ARG A 221 15.71 5.55 -0.96
C ARG A 221 14.32 5.10 -0.52
N CYS A 222 14.13 4.95 0.79
CA CYS A 222 12.85 4.51 1.35
C CYS A 222 12.26 5.62 2.20
N TYR A 223 10.99 5.90 1.99
CA TYR A 223 10.17 6.71 2.90
C TYR A 223 9.90 5.91 4.18
N GLU A 224 9.55 6.61 5.27
CA GLU A 224 9.12 5.94 6.50
C GLU A 224 7.90 5.03 6.28
N LEU A 225 7.71 4.06 7.19
CA LEU A 225 6.48 3.28 7.21
C LEU A 225 5.29 4.21 7.43
N VAL A 226 4.22 3.97 6.70
CA VAL A 226 2.94 4.67 6.86
C VAL A 226 1.83 3.71 7.20
N GLU A 227 0.86 4.16 7.98
CA GLU A 227 -0.27 3.34 8.42
C GLU A 227 -1.48 3.62 7.54
N ASN A 228 -2.07 2.56 7.02
CA ASN A 228 -3.17 2.60 6.07
C ASN A 228 -4.43 2.09 6.75
N HIS A 229 -5.54 2.78 6.54
CA HIS A 229 -6.85 2.33 6.98
C HIS A 229 -7.76 2.16 5.77
N HIS A 230 -8.25 0.94 5.59
CA HIS A 230 -9.19 0.61 4.52
C HIS A 230 -10.63 0.57 5.03
N HIS A 231 -11.57 1.02 4.20
CA HIS A 231 -12.99 0.87 4.41
C HIS A 231 -13.58 0.11 3.21
N HIS A 232 -14.19 -1.05 3.46
CA HIS A 232 -14.69 -1.96 2.42
C HIS A 232 -13.65 -2.28 1.31
N GLY A 233 -12.38 -2.44 1.69
CA GLY A 233 -11.28 -2.74 0.77
C GLY A 233 -10.72 -1.54 0.00
N ILE A 234 -11.19 -0.31 0.28
CA ILE A 234 -10.68 0.91 -0.35
C ILE A 234 -9.91 1.73 0.70
N LEU A 235 -8.71 2.22 0.34
CA LEU A 235 -7.90 3.06 1.22
C LEU A 235 -8.64 4.36 1.57
N ALA A 236 -9.02 4.52 2.83
CA ALA A 236 -9.71 5.70 3.34
C ALA A 236 -8.72 6.79 3.78
N LYS A 237 -7.73 6.42 4.60
CA LYS A 237 -6.66 7.33 5.03
C LYS A 237 -5.31 6.65 5.14
N THR A 238 -4.26 7.45 4.98
CA THR A 238 -2.87 7.09 5.30
C THR A 238 -2.30 8.08 6.30
N ARG A 239 -1.67 7.60 7.38
CA ARG A 239 -0.93 8.41 8.36
C ARG A 239 0.57 8.22 8.19
N ALA A 240 1.31 9.31 8.05
CA ALA A 240 2.75 9.34 7.88
C ALA A 240 3.43 10.20 8.95
N PRO A 241 4.41 9.68 9.71
CA PRO A 241 4.78 8.27 9.77
C PRO A 241 3.76 7.41 10.55
N ALA A 242 3.85 6.10 10.40
CA ALA A 242 3.15 5.12 11.23
C ALA A 242 3.73 5.13 12.65
N VAL A 243 3.07 5.82 13.57
CA VAL A 243 3.49 5.97 14.97
C VAL A 243 3.71 4.59 15.61
N GLY A 244 4.81 4.43 16.35
CA GLY A 244 5.14 3.20 17.06
C GLY A 244 5.60 2.03 16.18
N THR A 245 6.06 2.28 14.94
CA THR A 245 6.59 1.22 14.04
C THR A 245 8.08 1.34 13.73
N SER A 246 8.82 2.21 14.43
CA SER A 246 10.24 2.45 14.13
C SER A 246 11.11 1.19 14.26
N HIS A 247 10.75 0.24 15.13
CA HIS A 247 11.42 -1.07 15.25
C HIS A 247 11.20 -1.99 14.04
N LEU A 248 10.14 -1.77 13.26
CA LEU A 248 9.81 -2.54 12.05
C LEU A 248 10.49 -1.96 10.80
N PHE A 249 10.82 -0.67 10.80
CA PHE A 249 11.34 0.03 9.64
C PHE A 249 12.61 -0.62 9.02
N PRO A 250 13.63 -1.05 9.80
CA PRO A 250 14.79 -1.72 9.22
C PRO A 250 14.45 -3.00 8.46
N LYS A 251 13.49 -3.79 8.96
CA LYS A 251 13.03 -5.03 8.30
C LYS A 251 12.27 -4.72 7.02
N ALA A 252 11.36 -3.74 7.05
CA ALA A 252 10.62 -3.29 5.87
C ALA A 252 11.57 -2.73 4.78
N LYS A 253 12.55 -1.92 5.18
CA LYS A 253 13.58 -1.37 4.28
C LYS A 253 14.42 -2.47 3.64
N ALA A 254 14.83 -3.47 4.43
CA ALA A 254 15.59 -4.61 3.90
C ALA A 254 14.78 -5.41 2.87
N ALA A 255 13.53 -5.75 3.18
CA ALA A 255 12.63 -6.45 2.26
C ALA A 255 12.42 -5.67 0.95
N MET A 256 12.09 -4.38 1.05
CA MET A 256 11.91 -3.50 -0.12
C MET A 256 13.20 -3.38 -0.96
N THR A 257 14.35 -3.21 -0.32
CA THR A 257 15.65 -3.13 -1.02
C THR A 257 15.97 -4.44 -1.75
N THR A 258 15.73 -5.59 -1.12
CA THR A 258 15.91 -6.92 -1.73
C THR A 258 15.02 -7.07 -2.96
N LEU A 259 13.73 -6.71 -2.85
CA LEU A 259 12.78 -6.77 -3.96
C LEU A 259 13.21 -5.91 -5.15
N MET A 260 13.51 -4.63 -4.90
CA MET A 260 13.90 -3.70 -5.95
C MET A 260 15.21 -4.12 -6.63
N ASN A 261 16.15 -4.72 -5.90
CA ASN A 261 17.37 -5.24 -6.49
C ASN A 261 17.16 -6.54 -7.28
N HIS A 262 16.35 -7.47 -6.77
CA HIS A 262 16.03 -8.71 -7.45
C HIS A 262 15.36 -8.47 -8.82
N LEU A 263 14.43 -7.50 -8.87
CA LEU A 263 13.73 -7.12 -10.08
C LEU A 263 14.52 -6.17 -11.00
N ASP A 264 15.73 -5.77 -10.61
CA ASP A 264 16.50 -4.66 -11.20
C ASP A 264 15.62 -3.42 -11.47
N TYR A 265 14.86 -3.06 -10.45
CA TYR A 265 13.77 -2.10 -10.56
C TYR A 265 14.26 -0.66 -10.72
N VAL A 266 13.58 0.14 -11.53
CA VAL A 266 13.83 1.60 -11.61
C VAL A 266 12.50 2.31 -11.48
N GLY A 267 12.47 3.36 -10.66
CA GLY A 267 11.26 4.09 -10.32
C GLY A 267 10.83 3.85 -8.87
N VAL A 268 9.57 4.16 -8.60
CA VAL A 268 8.93 3.95 -7.29
C VAL A 268 8.18 2.63 -7.22
N MET A 269 8.26 1.97 -6.07
CA MET A 269 7.47 0.79 -5.70
C MET A 269 6.85 0.99 -4.31
N ALA A 270 5.63 0.50 -4.13
CA ALA A 270 5.04 0.28 -2.81
C ALA A 270 5.07 -1.21 -2.45
N LEU A 271 5.31 -1.49 -1.17
CA LEU A 271 5.12 -2.80 -0.56
C LEU A 271 4.10 -2.63 0.56
N GLU A 272 2.94 -3.24 0.40
CA GLU A 272 1.91 -3.31 1.43
C GLU A 272 2.21 -4.45 2.39
N LEU A 273 2.00 -4.19 3.67
CA LEU A 273 2.43 -5.04 4.77
C LEU A 273 1.33 -5.12 5.83
N PHE A 274 1.18 -6.29 6.41
CA PHE A 274 0.44 -6.48 7.64
C PHE A 274 1.40 -6.52 8.83
N VAL A 275 1.01 -5.88 9.94
CA VAL A 275 1.69 -6.03 11.23
C VAL A 275 0.93 -7.04 12.07
N SER A 276 1.56 -8.18 12.36
CA SER A 276 1.01 -9.26 13.18
C SER A 276 1.88 -9.50 14.42
N LYS A 277 1.39 -10.31 15.37
CA LYS A 277 2.11 -10.67 16.60
C LYS A 277 2.49 -12.14 16.59
N ASP A 278 3.76 -12.44 16.88
CA ASP A 278 4.23 -13.81 17.04
C ASP A 278 3.67 -14.44 18.33
N ALA A 279 3.97 -15.72 18.56
CA ALA A 279 3.51 -16.44 19.75
C ALA A 279 4.04 -15.85 21.08
N GLN A 280 5.07 -15.00 21.02
CA GLN A 280 5.65 -14.29 22.16
C GLN A 280 5.13 -12.84 22.28
N GLY A 281 4.27 -12.39 21.35
CA GLY A 281 3.66 -11.07 21.33
C GLY A 281 4.47 -9.99 20.61
N HIS A 282 5.59 -10.32 19.96
CA HIS A 282 6.40 -9.36 19.22
C HIS A 282 5.83 -9.09 17.84
N ASP A 283 5.95 -7.85 17.39
CA ASP A 283 5.50 -7.47 16.06
C ASP A 283 6.40 -8.07 14.96
N TYR A 284 5.77 -8.59 13.91
CA TYR A 284 6.42 -9.00 12.68
C TYR A 284 5.61 -8.54 11.46
N LEU A 285 6.31 -8.45 10.33
CA LEU A 285 5.75 -7.98 9.06
C LEU A 285 5.41 -9.17 8.17
N LEU A 286 4.27 -9.08 7.49
CA LEU A 286 3.86 -9.99 6.42
C LEU A 286 3.58 -9.18 5.16
N ALA A 287 4.26 -9.47 4.06
CA ALA A 287 3.98 -8.85 2.76
C ALA A 287 2.59 -9.26 2.26
N ASN A 288 1.79 -8.26 1.89
CA ASN A 288 0.51 -8.43 1.25
C ASN A 288 0.70 -8.53 -0.28
N GLU A 289 1.12 -7.42 -0.88
CA GLU A 289 1.35 -7.25 -2.32
C GLU A 289 2.34 -6.09 -2.59
N ILE A 290 2.93 -6.06 -3.80
CA ILE A 290 3.65 -4.90 -4.33
C ILE A 290 2.80 -4.11 -5.33
N ALA A 291 3.04 -2.81 -5.41
CA ALA A 291 2.62 -2.00 -6.55
C ALA A 291 3.87 -1.44 -7.25
N PRO A 292 4.18 -1.89 -8.48
CA PRO A 292 5.35 -1.43 -9.24
C PRO A 292 5.07 -0.08 -9.91
N ARG A 293 4.70 0.91 -9.10
CA ARG A 293 4.39 2.29 -9.48
C ARG A 293 4.33 3.18 -8.24
N VAL A 294 4.15 4.48 -8.47
CA VAL A 294 3.63 5.38 -7.42
C VAL A 294 2.29 4.87 -6.88
N HIS A 295 2.06 5.08 -5.59
CA HIS A 295 0.97 4.43 -4.86
C HIS A 295 0.11 5.42 -4.07
N ASN A 296 -1.16 5.06 -3.87
CA ASN A 296 -2.12 5.89 -3.15
C ASN A 296 -1.63 6.18 -1.72
N SER A 297 -1.12 5.17 -1.00
CA SER A 297 -0.54 5.34 0.34
C SER A 297 0.72 6.22 0.37
N GLY A 298 1.26 6.65 -0.77
CA GLY A 298 2.36 7.61 -0.84
C GLY A 298 1.91 9.05 -1.12
N HIS A 299 0.63 9.35 -1.32
CA HIS A 299 0.19 10.70 -1.75
C HIS A 299 0.49 11.78 -0.72
N TRP A 300 0.51 11.44 0.58
CA TRP A 300 0.95 12.35 1.65
C TRP A 300 2.35 12.95 1.39
N SER A 301 3.21 12.27 0.63
CA SER A 301 4.58 12.72 0.35
C SER A 301 4.65 13.94 -0.57
N ILE A 302 3.54 14.35 -1.20
CA ILE A 302 3.50 15.60 -1.97
C ILE A 302 3.76 16.80 -1.04
N GLU A 303 3.15 16.79 0.15
CA GLU A 303 3.34 17.83 1.17
C GLU A 303 4.35 17.41 2.25
N GLY A 304 4.24 16.17 2.72
CA GLY A 304 4.84 15.73 3.98
C GLY A 304 6.29 15.25 3.88
N ALA A 305 6.87 15.14 2.68
CA ALA A 305 8.25 14.68 2.48
C ALA A 305 9.09 15.71 1.70
N ILE A 306 10.42 15.70 1.89
CA ILE A 306 11.33 16.62 1.18
C ILE A 306 11.22 16.47 -0.34
N THR A 307 11.07 15.25 -0.82
CA THR A 307 10.82 14.93 -2.22
C THR A 307 9.68 13.94 -2.31
N SER A 308 8.65 14.26 -3.08
CA SER A 308 7.48 13.37 -3.21
C SER A 308 7.82 12.08 -3.94
N GLN A 309 7.01 11.04 -3.74
CA GLN A 309 7.14 9.80 -4.51
C GLN A 309 7.07 10.05 -6.03
N PHE A 310 6.32 11.07 -6.47
CA PHE A 310 6.15 11.38 -7.88
C PHE A 310 7.42 12.00 -8.45
N GLU A 311 8.01 12.98 -7.76
CA GLU A 311 9.27 13.58 -8.19
C GLU A 311 10.40 12.53 -8.17
N ASN A 312 10.48 11.71 -7.12
CA ASN A 312 11.50 10.65 -7.04
C ASN A 312 11.31 9.57 -8.12
N HIS A 313 10.06 9.27 -8.51
CA HIS A 313 9.80 8.39 -9.65
C HIS A 313 10.32 9.01 -10.96
N ILE A 314 10.02 10.30 -11.22
CA ILE A 314 10.51 11.00 -12.41
C ILE A 314 12.05 11.03 -12.42
N ARG A 315 12.68 11.40 -11.31
CA ARG A 315 14.14 11.44 -11.16
C ARG A 315 14.77 10.07 -11.46
N ALA A 316 14.21 9.00 -10.92
CA ALA A 316 14.66 7.64 -11.21
C ALA A 316 14.53 7.28 -12.71
N VAL A 317 13.37 7.54 -13.32
CA VAL A 317 13.10 7.23 -14.73
C VAL A 317 14.04 7.99 -15.67
N VAL A 318 14.32 9.26 -15.39
CA VAL A 318 15.17 10.11 -16.23
C VAL A 318 16.66 10.07 -15.85
N GLY A 319 17.03 9.28 -14.84
CA GLY A 319 18.42 9.03 -14.45
C GLY A 319 19.07 10.16 -13.63
N LEU A 320 18.28 10.96 -12.92
CA LEU A 320 18.76 11.95 -11.96
C LEU A 320 19.03 11.30 -10.59
N PRO A 321 19.89 11.91 -9.74
CA PRO A 321 20.04 11.50 -8.35
C PRO A 321 18.68 11.54 -7.63
N LEU A 322 18.41 10.58 -6.76
CA LEU A 322 17.18 10.59 -5.96
C LEU A 322 17.18 11.76 -4.97
N GLY A 323 16.00 12.29 -4.69
CA GLY A 323 15.77 13.29 -3.65
C GLY A 323 15.67 12.64 -2.27
N ASP A 324 15.79 13.49 -1.25
CA ASP A 324 15.66 13.08 0.14
C ASP A 324 14.21 12.64 0.42
N THR A 325 14.05 11.56 1.18
CA THR A 325 12.76 10.96 1.52
C THR A 325 12.35 11.22 2.97
N ASP A 326 13.13 12.02 3.71
CA ASP A 326 12.80 12.41 5.07
C ASP A 326 11.49 13.21 5.11
N ASN A 327 10.73 13.01 6.19
CA ASN A 327 9.48 13.74 6.41
C ASN A 327 9.79 15.19 6.82
N ILE A 328 9.09 16.15 6.23
CA ILE A 328 9.12 17.55 6.66
C ILE A 328 8.18 17.73 7.87
N HIS A 329 6.96 17.20 7.76
CA HIS A 329 5.91 17.30 8.77
C HIS A 329 5.11 15.99 8.83
N PRO A 330 4.52 15.66 9.99
CA PRO A 330 3.61 14.54 10.07
C PRO A 330 2.34 14.86 9.27
N ALA A 331 1.82 13.88 8.53
CA ALA A 331 0.74 14.09 7.58
C ALA A 331 -0.33 12.99 7.67
N ILE A 332 -1.57 13.36 7.37
CA ILE A 332 -2.66 12.41 7.10
C ILE A 332 -3.23 12.72 5.72
N MET A 333 -3.12 11.75 4.81
CA MET A 333 -3.84 11.81 3.54
C MET A 333 -5.19 11.11 3.69
N VAL A 334 -6.26 11.74 3.18
CA VAL A 334 -7.62 11.20 3.12
C VAL A 334 -8.10 11.16 1.67
N ASN A 335 -8.61 10.02 1.22
CA ASN A 335 -9.22 9.91 -0.11
C ASN A 335 -10.62 10.54 -0.12
N VAL A 336 -10.94 11.23 -1.21
CA VAL A 336 -12.29 11.73 -1.51
C VAL A 336 -12.93 10.80 -2.53
N LEU A 337 -14.01 10.14 -2.13
CA LEU A 337 -14.72 9.14 -2.92
C LEU A 337 -16.14 9.60 -3.25
N GLY A 338 -16.56 9.39 -4.50
CA GLY A 338 -17.95 9.56 -4.89
C GLY A 338 -18.33 11.00 -5.20
N GLN A 339 -18.20 11.88 -4.20
CA GLN A 339 -18.69 13.25 -4.22
C GLN A 339 -17.64 14.23 -3.68
N TYR A 340 -17.50 15.38 -4.33
CA TYR A 340 -16.59 16.44 -3.90
C TYR A 340 -17.15 17.17 -2.67
N PRO A 341 -16.30 17.48 -1.66
CA PRO A 341 -16.69 18.39 -0.59
C PRO A 341 -16.81 19.82 -1.11
N ASP A 342 -17.42 20.71 -0.31
CA ASP A 342 -17.19 22.14 -0.51
C ASP A 342 -15.69 22.41 -0.24
N ILE A 343 -14.97 22.79 -1.30
CA ILE A 343 -13.53 23.02 -1.25
C ILE A 343 -13.20 24.16 -0.27
N LYS A 344 -14.10 25.13 -0.09
CA LYS A 344 -13.89 26.23 0.87
C LYS A 344 -13.89 25.72 2.30
N ASP A 345 -14.79 24.80 2.63
CA ASP A 345 -14.88 24.23 3.97
C ASP A 345 -13.67 23.35 4.27
N ALA A 346 -13.24 22.54 3.30
CA ALA A 346 -12.04 21.73 3.43
C ALA A 346 -10.76 22.58 3.60
N LEU A 347 -10.59 23.62 2.78
CA LEU A 347 -9.41 24.51 2.82
C LEU A 347 -9.47 25.56 3.95
N ALA A 348 -10.59 25.71 4.65
CA ALA A 348 -10.65 26.51 5.87
C ALA A 348 -9.96 25.84 7.07
N ILE A 349 -9.56 24.58 6.93
CA ILE A 349 -8.78 23.84 7.94
C ILE A 349 -7.30 24.14 7.70
N ASP A 350 -6.65 24.75 8.69
CA ASP A 350 -5.22 25.06 8.61
C ASP A 350 -4.39 23.80 8.34
N GLY A 351 -3.49 23.87 7.35
CA GLY A 351 -2.66 22.76 6.90
C GLY A 351 -3.37 21.76 5.99
N ALA A 352 -4.58 22.05 5.49
CA ALA A 352 -5.24 21.22 4.47
C ALA A 352 -4.76 21.57 3.05
N HIS A 353 -4.40 20.54 2.29
CA HIS A 353 -3.99 20.62 0.89
C HIS A 353 -4.92 19.75 0.05
N TYR A 354 -5.68 20.38 -0.85
CA TYR A 354 -6.66 19.71 -1.69
C TYR A 354 -6.11 19.38 -3.08
N HIS A 355 -6.26 18.13 -3.50
CA HIS A 355 -5.78 17.62 -4.80
C HIS A 355 -6.94 17.04 -5.60
N SER A 356 -7.44 17.81 -6.57
CA SER A 356 -8.45 17.34 -7.52
C SER A 356 -7.85 16.40 -8.55
N TYR A 357 -8.56 15.33 -8.90
CA TYR A 357 -8.18 14.49 -10.05
C TYR A 357 -8.94 14.85 -11.32
N HIS A 358 -9.73 15.93 -11.33
CA HIS A 358 -10.53 16.35 -12.48
C HIS A 358 -11.47 15.24 -13.02
N LYS A 359 -11.98 14.40 -12.12
CA LYS A 359 -12.88 13.30 -12.44
C LYS A 359 -14.31 13.66 -12.13
N GLU A 360 -15.23 13.18 -12.97
CA GLU A 360 -16.65 13.21 -12.64
C GLU A 360 -16.96 12.36 -11.40
N GLU A 361 -17.91 12.84 -10.60
CA GLU A 361 -18.49 12.16 -9.46
C GLU A 361 -19.14 10.84 -9.88
N ARG A 362 -18.82 9.78 -9.14
CA ARG A 362 -19.37 8.43 -9.33
C ARG A 362 -19.11 7.62 -8.07
N GLU A 363 -20.11 6.86 -7.61
CA GLU A 363 -20.01 6.00 -6.44
C GLU A 363 -18.70 5.20 -6.41
N ASP A 364 -18.05 5.23 -5.24
CA ASP A 364 -16.74 4.61 -4.93
C ASP A 364 -15.55 5.01 -5.82
N ARG A 365 -15.71 6.01 -6.70
CA ARG A 365 -14.61 6.52 -7.52
C ARG A 365 -13.74 7.46 -6.69
N LYS A 366 -12.43 7.23 -6.70
CA LYS A 366 -11.41 8.18 -6.24
C LYS A 366 -11.38 9.38 -7.17
N ILE A 367 -11.84 10.53 -6.68
CA ILE A 367 -11.97 11.78 -7.44
C ILE A 367 -11.07 12.92 -6.92
N ALA A 368 -10.60 12.82 -5.68
CA ALA A 368 -9.63 13.73 -5.09
C ALA A 368 -8.88 13.04 -3.93
N HIS A 369 -7.86 13.70 -3.39
CA HIS A 369 -7.43 13.48 -2.01
C HIS A 369 -7.19 14.81 -1.30
N ILE A 370 -7.14 14.75 0.03
CA ILE A 370 -6.79 15.88 0.88
C ILE A 370 -5.68 15.43 1.83
N THR A 371 -4.57 16.17 1.83
CA THR A 371 -3.50 15.98 2.82
C THR A 371 -3.66 17.01 3.93
N LEU A 372 -3.67 16.54 5.17
CA LEU A 372 -3.57 17.35 6.37
C LEU A 372 -2.13 17.33 6.84
N MET A 373 -1.49 18.49 6.91
CA MET A 373 -0.11 18.69 7.35
C MET A 373 -0.04 19.92 8.27
N PRO A 374 -0.57 19.84 9.50
CA PRO A 374 -0.42 20.90 10.48
C PRO A 374 1.03 20.99 10.97
N ASN A 375 1.40 22.12 11.58
CA ASN A 375 2.75 22.33 12.09
C ASN A 375 3.09 21.43 13.30
N ASP A 376 2.10 21.09 14.13
CA ASP A 376 2.25 20.25 15.31
C ASP A 376 1.52 18.91 15.11
N VAL A 377 2.18 17.81 15.48
CA VAL A 377 1.60 16.45 15.47
C VAL A 377 0.34 16.36 16.33
N ALA A 378 0.23 17.17 17.40
CA ALA A 378 -0.92 17.19 18.29
C ALA A 378 -2.20 17.68 17.57
N ASP A 379 -2.06 18.45 16.49
CA ASP A 379 -3.16 19.03 15.75
C ASP A 379 -3.68 18.13 14.61
N LEU A 380 -3.00 17.02 14.30
CA LEU A 380 -3.39 16.11 13.22
C LEU A 380 -4.77 15.48 13.43
N ASP A 381 -5.00 14.88 14.59
CA ASP A 381 -6.27 14.21 14.88
C ASP A 381 -7.43 15.23 15.00
N PRO A 382 -7.26 16.41 15.65
CA PRO A 382 -8.24 17.50 15.57
C PRO A 382 -8.54 17.98 14.15
N ALA A 383 -7.51 18.16 13.30
CA ALA A 383 -7.69 18.55 11.90
C ALA A 383 -8.44 17.47 11.11
N LEU A 384 -8.12 16.19 11.33
CA LEU A 384 -8.83 15.07 10.73
C LEU A 384 -10.30 15.06 11.13
N ALA A 385 -10.62 15.30 12.41
CA ALA A 385 -12.00 15.37 12.88
C ALA A 385 -12.78 16.50 12.19
N LYS A 386 -12.18 17.69 12.04
CA LYS A 386 -12.77 18.82 11.29
C LYS A 386 -13.01 18.45 9.82
N LEU A 387 -12.03 17.80 9.18
CA LEU A 387 -12.14 17.40 7.78
C LEU A 387 -13.26 16.37 7.58
N VAL A 388 -13.30 15.33 8.41
CA VAL A 388 -14.35 14.30 8.36
C VAL A 388 -15.76 14.89 8.56
N ALA A 389 -15.89 15.99 9.31
CA ALA A 389 -17.17 16.67 9.52
C ALA A 389 -17.69 17.37 8.25
N VAL A 390 -16.81 17.80 7.34
CA VAL A 390 -17.16 18.53 6.10
C VAL A 390 -17.14 17.64 4.85
N LEU A 391 -16.63 16.40 4.96
CA LEU A 391 -16.64 15.45 3.85
C LEU A 391 -18.06 14.90 3.59
N PRO A 392 -18.54 14.90 2.33
CA PRO A 392 -19.85 14.33 1.98
C PRO A 392 -19.85 12.80 2.15
N ASN A 393 -18.77 12.15 1.74
CA ASN A 393 -18.50 10.74 2.02
C ASN A 393 -17.35 10.64 3.01
N LYS A 394 -17.65 10.15 4.22
CA LYS A 394 -16.69 10.06 5.32
C LYS A 394 -15.79 8.82 5.24
N VAL A 395 -16.01 7.93 4.26
CA VAL A 395 -15.18 6.76 3.97
C VAL A 395 -14.91 5.89 5.21
N GLY A 396 -15.90 5.76 6.09
CA GLY A 396 -15.82 5.00 7.35
C GLY A 396 -15.04 5.66 8.48
N LEU A 397 -14.57 6.90 8.31
CA LEU A 397 -13.78 7.62 9.32
C LEU A 397 -14.60 8.20 10.48
N ASP A 398 -15.92 8.32 10.31
CA ASP A 398 -16.86 8.76 11.34
C ASP A 398 -17.14 7.72 12.42
N LYS A 399 -16.79 6.45 12.18
CA LYS A 399 -16.98 5.35 13.14
C LYS A 399 -15.90 5.25 14.20
N THR A 400 -14.99 6.22 14.30
CA THR A 400 -13.83 6.17 15.21
C THR A 400 -14.13 6.42 16.69
N THR A 401 -15.39 6.51 17.11
CA THR A 401 -15.77 6.40 18.54
C THR A 401 -16.06 4.97 19.04
N GLU A 402 -16.16 3.96 18.18
CA GLU A 402 -16.50 2.59 18.64
C GLU A 402 -15.29 1.76 19.10
N LEU A 403 -14.08 2.01 18.60
CA LEU A 403 -12.87 1.28 19.02
C LEU A 403 -12.38 1.66 20.44
N ALA A 404 -12.76 2.84 20.93
CA ALA A 404 -12.50 3.26 22.31
C ALA A 404 -13.55 2.70 23.31
N ALA A 405 -14.71 2.23 22.83
CA ALA A 405 -15.75 1.64 23.67
C ALA A 405 -15.49 0.14 23.90
N ASN A 406 -15.07 -0.59 22.86
CA ASN A 406 -14.77 -2.02 22.98
C ASN A 406 -13.55 -2.34 23.85
N THR A 407 -12.66 -1.38 24.09
CA THR A 407 -11.55 -1.51 25.05
C THR A 407 -11.97 -1.29 26.51
N LYS A 408 -13.13 -0.66 26.76
CA LYS A 408 -13.71 -0.54 28.11
C LYS A 408 -14.53 -1.76 28.50
N ASP A 409 -15.26 -2.36 27.57
CA ASP A 409 -16.06 -3.56 27.84
C ASP A 409 -15.20 -4.83 28.01
N ALA A 410 -14.08 -4.94 27.29
CA ALA A 410 -13.11 -6.03 27.51
C ALA A 410 -12.42 -5.96 28.89
N ASN A 411 -12.25 -4.75 29.44
CA ASN A 411 -11.66 -4.56 30.77
C ASN A 411 -12.67 -4.74 31.92
N SER A 412 -13.97 -4.57 31.67
CA SER A 412 -15.02 -4.83 32.67
C SER A 412 -15.31 -6.33 32.80
N GLU A 413 -15.25 -7.10 31.71
CA GLU A 413 -15.38 -8.56 31.74
C GLU A 413 -14.16 -9.26 32.36
N ALA A 414 -12.94 -8.75 32.15
CA ALA A 414 -11.74 -9.29 32.79
C ALA A 414 -11.71 -9.07 34.31
N SER A 415 -12.35 -8.02 34.80
CA SER A 415 -12.43 -7.70 36.24
C SER A 415 -13.43 -8.61 36.97
N ALA A 416 -14.55 -8.96 36.31
CA ALA A 416 -15.60 -9.81 36.89
C ALA A 416 -15.21 -11.29 37.02
N ILE A 417 -14.22 -11.77 36.27
CA ILE A 417 -13.76 -13.18 36.31
C ILE A 417 -12.75 -13.41 37.44
N SER A 418 -12.20 -12.35 38.06
CA SER A 418 -11.19 -12.46 39.12
C SER A 418 -11.74 -12.58 40.55
N GLU A 419 -13.03 -12.30 40.79
CA GLU A 419 -13.61 -12.30 42.13
C GLU A 419 -14.28 -13.63 42.56
N ASP A 420 -14.44 -14.62 41.66
CA ASP A 420 -15.23 -15.84 41.95
C ASP A 420 -14.39 -17.12 42.18
N LYS A 421 -13.12 -16.98 42.61
CA LYS A 421 -12.27 -18.13 43.00
C LYS A 421 -11.66 -17.96 44.38
N THR A 422 -12.49 -17.71 45.39
CA THR A 422 -12.08 -17.92 46.79
C THR A 422 -13.28 -18.30 47.66
N GLN A 423 -13.85 -19.48 47.43
CA GLN A 423 -14.65 -20.15 48.47
C GLN A 423 -14.74 -21.65 48.19
N THR A 424 -13.99 -22.41 49.00
CA THR A 424 -14.28 -23.75 49.57
C THR A 424 -13.05 -24.65 49.53
N THR A 425 -12.47 -24.91 50.71
CA THR A 425 -12.33 -26.27 51.27
C THR A 425 -11.59 -26.24 52.62
N SER A 426 -12.24 -26.85 53.60
CA SER A 426 -11.69 -27.68 54.70
C SER A 426 -12.00 -27.22 56.14
N ALA A 427 -12.98 -27.93 56.71
CA ALA A 427 -13.06 -28.35 58.10
C ALA A 427 -12.80 -29.88 58.09
N ALA A 428 -12.25 -30.60 59.06
CA ALA A 428 -11.78 -30.35 60.43
C ALA A 428 -10.86 -31.52 60.86
N SER A 429 -10.01 -31.30 61.87
CA SER A 429 -9.61 -32.21 62.96
C SER A 429 -8.39 -31.59 63.67
N GLU A 430 -8.57 -31.01 64.84
CA GLU A 430 -8.50 -31.60 66.19
C GLU A 430 -7.08 -31.62 66.81
N THR A 431 -7.04 -31.05 68.03
CA THR A 431 -6.11 -31.30 69.15
C THR A 431 -4.72 -30.64 69.22
N ALA A 432 -4.66 -29.65 70.13
CA ALA A 432 -3.79 -29.58 71.31
C ALA A 432 -2.29 -29.20 71.21
N ALA A 433 -1.95 -28.26 72.11
CA ALA A 433 -0.74 -28.17 72.94
C ALA A 433 0.46 -27.31 72.46
N THR A 434 0.55 -26.14 73.11
CA THR A 434 1.71 -25.58 73.85
C THR A 434 3.04 -25.26 73.14
N ASN A 435 3.43 -23.99 73.39
CA ASN A 435 4.72 -23.49 73.84
C ASN A 435 5.80 -22.99 72.85
N SER A 436 6.31 -21.81 73.25
CA SER A 436 7.68 -21.31 73.17
C SER A 436 8.20 -20.73 71.85
N SER A 437 8.21 -19.39 71.79
CA SER A 437 9.41 -18.60 71.43
C SER A 437 10.64 -19.08 72.25
N PRO A 438 11.92 -18.84 71.86
CA PRO A 438 12.37 -17.54 71.37
C PRO A 438 13.61 -17.50 70.45
N THR A 439 13.98 -16.25 70.12
CA THR A 439 15.36 -15.70 70.04
C THR A 439 16.22 -16.01 68.80
N VAL A 440 16.56 -14.97 67.99
CA VAL A 440 17.84 -14.19 68.01
C VAL A 440 18.86 -14.88 67.07
N LYS A 441 19.51 -14.23 66.09
CA LYS A 441 20.51 -13.17 66.21
C LYS A 441 21.06 -12.78 64.82
N GLU A 442 21.49 -11.51 64.67
CA GLU A 442 22.74 -10.99 64.06
C GLU A 442 23.24 -11.60 62.72
N THR A 443 23.80 -10.91 61.72
CA THR A 443 24.42 -9.58 61.57
C THR A 443 24.93 -9.48 60.11
N ASN A 444 25.11 -8.26 59.60
CA ASN A 444 26.21 -7.76 58.72
C ASN A 444 26.68 -8.61 57.51
N HIS A 445 26.86 -8.08 56.30
CA HIS A 445 27.67 -6.92 55.86
C HIS A 445 27.33 -6.67 54.37
N LYS A 446 27.20 -5.41 53.86
CA LYS A 446 28.27 -4.63 53.19
C LYS A 446 29.10 -5.49 52.21
N VAL A 447 29.23 -5.23 50.90
CA VAL A 447 29.75 -4.02 50.23
C VAL A 447 29.46 -4.08 48.71
N LYS A 448 29.26 -2.89 48.15
CA LYS A 448 29.33 -2.42 46.76
C LYS A 448 30.37 -3.11 45.83
N LYS A 449 30.01 -3.26 44.55
CA LYS A 449 30.43 -2.30 43.51
C LYS A 449 29.45 -2.30 42.36
#